data_AF-A0A812E1K3-F1
#
_entry.id   AF-A0A812E1K3-F1
#
_cell.length_a   1.000
_cell.length_b   1.000
_cell.length_c   1.000
_cell.angle_alpha   90.00
_cell.angle_beta   90.00
_cell.angle_gamma   90.00
#
_symmetry.space_group_name_H-M   'P 1'
#
loop_
_entity.id
_entity.type
_entity.pdbx_description
1 polymer ?
#
loop_
_entity_poly.entity_id
_entity_poly.type
_entity_poly.pdbx_seq_one_letter_code
_entity_poly.pdbx_strand_id
1 'polypeptide(L)'
;MPENAALDVNEQKEFTKKLKNYPKKVAVKPGVVYIGQIPHGFYENQMREFFGQFGKVRRLRLSRSKKTGNSKGFAFIEFESEEVAEIVAETMDNYLMYEKLLKCKVVPPEKVKPGLFIGCNRPFRKPKSHIIARKRHNKPKSTTQQLASTSKVLKGLKKKMAKFEELGIQYNPKELENSLEKQIQELKGKKSKSKTAIDTS
;
A
#
# COMPACT_ATOMS: atom_id res chain seq x y z
N MET A 1 3.06 47.09 -34.53
CA MET A 1 2.30 45.93 -34.03
C MET A 1 1.98 45.06 -35.24
N PRO A 2 2.52 43.85 -35.41
CA PRO A 2 2.17 43.04 -36.58
C PRO A 2 0.83 42.33 -36.34
N GLU A 3 -0.06 42.47 -37.32
CA GLU A 3 -1.36 41.81 -37.41
C GLU A 3 -1.18 40.29 -37.61
N ASN A 4 -1.74 39.54 -36.66
CA ASN A 4 -2.30 38.19 -36.80
C ASN A 4 -1.66 37.24 -37.83
N ALA A 5 -0.73 36.40 -37.36
CA ALA A 5 -0.23 35.21 -38.05
C ALA A 5 -1.26 34.06 -38.06
N ALA A 6 -2.49 34.32 -38.50
CA ALA A 6 -3.50 33.29 -38.71
C ALA A 6 -3.53 32.90 -40.20
N LEU A 7 -3.24 31.63 -40.48
CA LEU A 7 -3.30 31.03 -41.82
C LEU A 7 -4.66 31.26 -42.47
N ASP A 8 -4.70 31.37 -43.80
CA ASP A 8 -5.95 31.53 -44.56
C ASP A 8 -6.92 30.35 -44.30
N VAL A 9 -8.23 30.60 -44.33
CA VAL A 9 -9.28 29.63 -43.97
C VAL A 9 -9.22 28.38 -44.85
N ASN A 10 -8.77 28.50 -46.09
CA ASN A 10 -8.58 27.36 -46.98
C ASN A 10 -7.30 26.58 -46.65
N GLU A 11 -6.20 27.25 -46.30
CA GLU A 11 -4.97 26.61 -45.84
C GLU A 11 -5.19 25.84 -44.52
N GLN A 12 -6.01 26.38 -43.62
CA GLN A 12 -6.43 25.66 -42.40
C GLN A 12 -7.23 24.39 -42.72
N LYS A 13 -8.10 24.42 -43.74
CA LYS A 13 -8.86 23.24 -44.20
C LYS A 13 -7.97 22.19 -44.86
N GLU A 14 -6.95 22.61 -45.62
CA GLU A 14 -5.98 21.68 -46.21
C GLU A 14 -5.04 21.08 -45.17
N PHE A 15 -4.58 21.88 -44.21
CA PHE A 15 -3.74 21.43 -43.11
C PHE A 15 -4.47 20.41 -42.22
N THR A 16 -5.75 20.65 -41.91
CA THR A 16 -6.58 19.71 -41.14
C THR A 16 -6.90 18.43 -41.92
N LYS A 17 -7.06 18.49 -43.25
CA LYS A 17 -7.14 17.30 -44.12
C LYS A 17 -5.83 16.50 -44.12
N LYS A 18 -4.68 17.17 -44.24
CA LYS A 18 -3.35 16.52 -44.15
C LYS A 18 -3.13 15.87 -42.78
N LEU A 19 -3.52 16.52 -41.69
CA LEU A 19 -3.46 15.96 -40.33
C LEU A 19 -4.35 14.72 -40.16
N LYS A 20 -5.52 14.68 -40.79
CA LYS A 20 -6.39 13.48 -40.79
C LYS A 20 -5.77 12.28 -41.50
N ASN A 21 -4.98 12.52 -42.54
CA ASN A 21 -4.29 11.49 -43.32
C ASN A 21 -2.87 11.16 -42.82
N TYR A 22 -2.37 11.86 -41.80
CA TYR A 22 -1.08 11.52 -41.21
C TYR A 22 -1.19 10.15 -40.52
N PRO A 23 -0.28 9.20 -40.75
CA PRO A 23 -0.32 7.91 -40.10
C PRO A 23 -0.35 8.12 -38.58
N LYS A 24 -1.45 7.72 -37.94
CA LYS A 24 -1.55 7.73 -36.48
C LYS A 24 -0.36 6.92 -35.96
N LYS A 25 0.43 7.50 -35.04
CA LYS A 25 1.56 6.81 -34.40
C LYS A 25 1.11 5.39 -34.02
N VAL A 26 1.86 4.40 -34.50
CA VAL A 26 1.66 2.99 -34.17
C VAL A 26 1.49 2.89 -32.65
N ALA A 27 0.52 2.11 -32.19
CA ALA A 27 0.26 1.95 -30.77
C ALA A 27 1.52 1.39 -30.09
N VAL A 28 2.29 2.27 -29.44
CA VAL A 28 3.54 1.90 -28.80
C VAL A 28 3.21 1.12 -27.53
N LYS A 29 3.88 -0.01 -27.35
CA LYS A 29 3.74 -0.83 -26.15
C LYS A 29 4.40 -0.11 -24.98
N PRO A 30 3.75 -0.03 -23.80
CA PRO A 30 4.36 0.57 -22.63
C PRO A 30 5.39 -0.39 -22.00
N GLY A 31 6.58 0.11 -21.69
CA GLY A 31 7.62 -0.64 -20.98
C GLY A 31 7.66 -0.31 -19.50
N VAL A 32 7.93 -1.32 -18.66
CA VAL A 32 8.09 -1.14 -17.20
C VAL A 32 9.54 -1.38 -16.81
N VAL A 33 10.16 -0.43 -16.12
CA VAL A 33 11.50 -0.52 -15.56
C VAL A 33 11.43 -0.65 -14.05
N TYR A 34 12.17 -1.62 -13.52
CA TYR A 34 12.51 -1.74 -12.12
C TYR A 34 13.77 -0.94 -11.83
N ILE A 35 13.73 -0.11 -10.79
CA ILE A 35 14.88 0.65 -10.31
C ILE A 35 15.09 0.30 -8.84
N GLY A 36 16.27 -0.24 -8.52
CA GLY A 36 16.68 -0.64 -7.19
C GLY A 36 17.82 0.21 -6.64
N GLN A 37 18.09 0.03 -5.35
CA GLN A 37 19.17 0.70 -4.62
C GLN A 37 19.07 2.24 -4.64
N ILE A 38 17.84 2.75 -4.65
CA ILE A 38 17.54 4.18 -4.74
C ILE A 38 18.05 4.92 -3.49
N PRO A 39 18.79 6.05 -3.65
CA PRO A 39 19.23 6.88 -2.54
C PRO A 39 18.06 7.58 -1.84
N HIS A 40 18.25 7.93 -0.57
CA HIS A 40 17.21 8.61 0.20
C HIS A 40 17.04 10.05 -0.32
N GLY A 41 15.79 10.48 -0.55
CA GLY A 41 15.48 11.80 -1.11
C GLY A 41 15.16 11.77 -2.61
N PHE A 42 15.58 10.74 -3.33
CA PHE A 42 15.19 10.52 -4.73
C PHE A 42 13.82 9.83 -4.78
N TYR A 43 12.77 10.65 -4.62
CA TYR A 43 11.38 10.20 -4.53
C TYR A 43 10.61 10.43 -5.84
N GLU A 44 9.31 10.17 -5.80
CA GLU A 44 8.45 10.12 -6.99
C GLU A 44 8.50 11.40 -7.86
N ASN A 45 8.62 12.58 -7.25
CA ASN A 45 8.68 13.85 -7.97
C ASN A 45 10.03 14.01 -8.69
N GLN A 46 11.13 13.80 -7.97
CA GLN A 46 12.49 13.90 -8.50
C GLN A 46 12.73 12.84 -9.58
N MET A 47 12.24 11.61 -9.36
CA MET A 47 12.32 10.54 -10.34
C MET A 47 11.53 10.88 -11.61
N ARG A 48 10.33 11.48 -11.49
CA ARG A 48 9.53 11.84 -12.65
C ARG A 48 10.21 12.90 -13.51
N GLU A 49 10.85 13.88 -12.88
CA GLU A 49 11.59 14.93 -13.58
C GLU A 49 12.85 14.36 -14.25
N PHE A 50 13.66 13.62 -13.49
CA PHE A 50 14.89 13.01 -14.00
C PHE A 50 14.63 12.02 -15.14
N PHE A 51 13.72 11.05 -14.94
CA PHE A 51 13.43 10.07 -15.99
C PHE A 51 12.57 10.63 -17.12
N GLY A 52 11.95 11.81 -16.92
CA GLY A 52 11.26 12.54 -17.97
C GLY A 52 12.15 12.93 -19.14
N GLN A 53 13.48 13.04 -18.92
CA GLN A 53 14.45 13.36 -19.98
C GLN A 53 14.61 12.24 -21.02
N PHE A 54 14.36 10.98 -20.64
CA PHE A 54 14.42 9.84 -21.57
C PHE A 54 13.13 9.67 -22.35
N GLY A 55 12.00 10.03 -21.75
CA GLY A 55 10.70 9.92 -22.37
C GLY A 55 9.56 10.12 -21.39
N LYS A 56 8.34 10.10 -21.92
CA LYS A 56 7.13 10.37 -21.14
C LYS A 56 6.86 9.24 -20.13
N VAL A 57 6.93 9.59 -18.85
CA VAL A 57 6.61 8.68 -17.73
C VAL A 57 5.09 8.60 -17.52
N ARG A 58 4.48 7.46 -17.85
CA ARG A 58 3.04 7.23 -17.72
C ARG A 58 2.63 6.99 -16.27
N ARG A 59 3.28 6.03 -15.61
CA ARG A 59 3.03 5.68 -14.20
C ARG A 59 4.34 5.53 -13.45
N LEU A 60 4.38 5.98 -12.20
CA LEU A 60 5.56 5.84 -11.35
C LEU A 60 5.14 5.42 -9.95
N ARG A 61 5.81 4.41 -9.40
CA ARG A 61 5.53 3.93 -8.05
C ARG A 61 6.81 3.61 -7.29
N LEU A 62 7.13 4.43 -6.29
CA LEU A 62 8.13 4.10 -5.29
C LEU A 62 7.53 3.16 -4.22
N SER A 63 8.24 2.08 -3.93
CA SER A 63 7.82 1.13 -2.92
C SER A 63 8.15 1.64 -1.52
N ARG A 64 7.15 1.66 -0.63
CA ARG A 64 7.27 2.18 0.74
C ARG A 64 6.74 1.18 1.77
N SER A 65 7.24 1.27 3.00
CA SER A 65 6.72 0.51 4.14
C SER A 65 5.33 1.01 4.53
N LYS A 66 4.34 0.10 4.66
CA LYS A 66 2.98 0.46 5.11
C LYS A 66 2.94 0.93 6.56
N LYS A 67 3.92 0.55 7.39
CA LYS A 67 3.98 0.89 8.82
C LYS A 67 4.60 2.27 9.06
N THR A 68 5.77 2.52 8.48
CA THR A 68 6.56 3.75 8.72
C THR A 68 6.43 4.77 7.60
N GLY A 69 6.08 4.34 6.39
CA GLY A 69 6.07 5.20 5.20
C GLY A 69 7.44 5.42 4.55
N ASN A 70 8.50 4.84 5.11
CA ASN A 70 9.85 4.96 4.58
C ASN A 70 9.97 4.23 3.23
N SER A 71 10.83 4.75 2.35
CA SER A 71 11.18 4.10 1.09
C SER A 71 11.82 2.74 1.36
N LYS A 72 11.49 1.75 0.53
CA LYS A 72 12.17 0.45 0.51
C LYS A 72 13.41 0.46 -0.41
N GLY A 73 13.73 1.59 -1.03
CA GLY A 73 14.88 1.72 -1.91
C GLY A 73 14.67 1.13 -3.32
N PHE A 74 13.43 0.92 -3.74
CA PHE A 74 13.13 0.49 -5.11
C PHE A 74 11.81 1.07 -5.62
N ALA A 75 11.72 1.27 -6.92
CA ALA A 75 10.58 1.83 -7.63
C ALA A 75 10.31 1.06 -8.94
N PHE A 76 9.12 1.27 -9.47
CA PHE A 76 8.73 0.87 -10.80
C PHE A 76 8.30 2.09 -11.59
N ILE A 77 8.80 2.22 -12.81
CA ILE A 77 8.46 3.28 -13.74
C ILE A 77 7.88 2.64 -14.99
N GLU A 78 6.71 3.09 -15.42
CA GLU A 78 6.15 2.73 -16.71
C GLU A 78 6.32 3.91 -17.67
N PHE A 79 7.03 3.66 -18.76
CA PHE A 79 7.18 4.59 -19.88
C PHE A 79 6.10 4.36 -20.93
N GLU A 80 5.84 5.39 -21.74
CA GLU A 80 4.94 5.28 -22.89
C GLU A 80 5.48 4.35 -23.99
N SER A 81 6.81 4.21 -24.10
CA SER A 81 7.49 3.31 -25.04
C SER A 81 8.33 2.25 -24.32
N GLU A 82 8.28 1.01 -24.82
CA GLU A 82 9.09 -0.13 -24.40
C GLU A 82 10.58 0.07 -24.73
N GLU A 83 10.89 0.63 -25.90
CA GLU A 83 12.27 0.95 -26.30
C GLU A 83 12.94 1.91 -25.32
N VAL A 84 12.20 2.91 -24.84
CA VAL A 84 12.70 3.85 -23.82
C VAL A 84 12.99 3.13 -22.50
N ALA A 85 12.17 2.14 -22.15
CA ALA A 85 12.38 1.35 -20.94
C ALA A 85 13.66 0.49 -21.04
N GLU A 86 13.95 -0.08 -22.21
CA GLU A 86 15.19 -0.82 -22.50
C GLU A 86 16.41 0.08 -22.41
N ILE A 87 16.39 1.23 -23.10
CA ILE A 87 17.49 2.21 -23.06
C ILE A 87 17.76 2.67 -21.63
N VAL A 88 16.73 2.98 -20.85
CA VAL A 88 16.89 3.38 -19.45
C VAL A 88 17.48 2.24 -18.62
N ALA A 89 17.05 1.00 -18.84
CA ALA A 89 17.60 -0.14 -18.12
C ALA A 89 19.09 -0.35 -18.41
N GLU A 90 19.53 -0.20 -19.65
CA GLU A 90 20.93 -0.37 -20.04
C GLU A 90 21.81 0.80 -19.57
N THR A 91 21.36 2.03 -19.79
CA THR A 91 22.16 3.24 -19.53
C THR A 91 22.28 3.59 -18.05
N MET A 92 21.25 3.26 -17.24
CA MET A 92 21.20 3.60 -15.81
C MET A 92 21.55 2.43 -14.90
N ASP A 93 21.84 1.24 -15.43
CA ASP A 93 22.32 0.15 -14.59
C ASP A 93 23.75 0.45 -14.10
N ASN A 94 23.97 0.29 -12.80
CA ASN A 94 25.20 0.64 -12.10
C ASN A 94 25.58 2.13 -12.17
N TYR A 95 24.61 3.01 -12.44
CA TYR A 95 24.84 4.46 -12.34
C TYR A 95 25.05 4.87 -10.87
N LEU A 96 26.17 5.53 -10.58
CA LEU A 96 26.47 6.03 -9.24
C LEU A 96 25.66 7.31 -8.96
N MET A 97 24.65 7.18 -8.09
CA MET A 97 23.82 8.29 -7.66
C MET A 97 23.96 8.48 -6.15
N TYR A 98 24.60 9.58 -5.75
CA TYR A 98 25.11 9.78 -4.39
C TYR A 98 26.03 8.60 -3.99
N GLU A 99 25.81 7.99 -2.83
CA GLU A 99 26.61 6.87 -2.31
C GLU A 99 26.11 5.50 -2.79
N LYS A 100 25.25 5.45 -3.81
CA LYS A 100 24.57 4.22 -4.23
C LYS A 100 24.62 4.01 -5.73
N LEU A 101 25.00 2.80 -6.13
CA LEU A 101 24.87 2.33 -7.51
C LEU A 101 23.41 1.91 -7.75
N LEU A 102 22.75 2.53 -8.70
CA LEU A 102 21.40 2.15 -9.10
C LEU A 102 21.41 0.79 -9.79
N LYS A 103 20.34 0.02 -9.61
CA LYS A 103 20.12 -1.23 -10.34
C LYS A 103 18.90 -1.09 -11.22
N CYS A 104 19.07 -1.09 -12.53
CA CYS A 104 17.99 -0.85 -13.48
C CYS A 104 17.76 -2.11 -14.30
N LYS A 105 16.51 -2.58 -14.37
CA LYS A 105 16.15 -3.78 -15.14
C LYS A 105 14.78 -3.60 -15.77
N VAL A 106 14.63 -4.03 -17.01
CA VAL A 106 13.31 -4.15 -17.64
C VAL A 106 12.52 -5.25 -16.94
N VAL A 107 11.25 -4.97 -16.65
CA VAL A 107 10.32 -5.93 -16.08
C VAL A 107 9.43 -6.44 -17.22
N PRO A 108 9.51 -7.74 -17.57
CA PRO A 108 8.62 -8.33 -18.55
C PRO A 108 7.15 -8.08 -18.18
N PRO A 109 6.26 -7.83 -19.15
CA PRO A 109 4.86 -7.48 -18.89
C PRO A 109 4.13 -8.56 -18.08
N GLU A 110 4.49 -9.83 -18.26
CA GLU A 110 3.94 -10.97 -17.50
C GLU A 110 4.22 -10.90 -15.99
N LYS A 111 5.36 -10.32 -15.60
CA LYS A 111 5.76 -10.18 -14.19
C LYS A 111 5.16 -8.93 -13.54
N VAL A 112 4.55 -8.04 -14.32
CA VAL A 112 3.92 -6.83 -13.82
C VAL A 112 2.58 -7.19 -13.17
N LYS A 113 2.50 -7.04 -11.85
CA LYS A 113 1.25 -7.29 -11.11
C LYS A 113 0.17 -6.28 -11.52
N PRO A 114 -1.10 -6.69 -11.70
CA PRO A 114 -2.18 -5.79 -12.11
C PRO A 114 -2.39 -4.61 -11.14
N GLY A 115 -2.09 -4.82 -9.84
CA GLY A 115 -2.20 -3.80 -8.81
C GLY A 115 -0.95 -2.97 -8.54
N LEU A 116 0.12 -3.10 -9.34
CA LEU A 116 1.42 -2.49 -9.05
C LEU A 116 1.36 -0.97 -8.94
N PHE A 117 0.59 -0.34 -9.84
CA PHE A 117 0.48 1.12 -9.95
C PHE A 117 -0.76 1.70 -9.27
N ILE A 118 -1.45 0.96 -8.40
CA ILE A 118 -2.62 1.46 -7.68
C ILE A 118 -2.22 2.69 -6.85
N GLY A 119 -2.85 3.83 -7.15
CA GLY A 119 -2.62 5.09 -6.44
C GLY A 119 -1.30 5.80 -6.77
N CYS A 120 -0.66 5.51 -7.91
CA CYS A 120 0.57 6.19 -8.35
C CYS A 120 0.41 7.71 -8.55
N ASN A 121 -0.77 8.19 -8.96
CA ASN A 121 -1.03 9.61 -9.22
C ASN A 121 -1.41 10.42 -7.96
N ARG A 122 -1.31 9.82 -6.76
CA ARG A 122 -1.63 10.50 -5.49
C ARG A 122 -0.33 10.81 -4.74
N PRO A 123 -0.14 12.04 -4.22
CA PRO A 123 1.03 12.36 -3.43
C PRO A 123 1.07 11.50 -2.16
N PHE A 124 2.26 10.99 -1.84
CA PHE A 124 2.43 10.13 -0.67
C PHE A 124 2.27 10.94 0.63
N ARG A 125 1.48 10.40 1.57
CA ARG A 125 1.34 10.93 2.93
C ARG A 125 1.83 9.90 3.93
N LYS A 126 2.74 10.30 4.84
CA LYS A 126 3.25 9.40 5.89
C LYS A 126 2.09 8.92 6.78
N PRO A 127 2.03 7.62 7.12
CA PRO A 127 1.03 7.12 8.05
C PRO A 127 1.23 7.74 9.44
N LYS A 128 0.15 8.26 10.04
CA LYS A 128 0.18 8.77 11.42
C LYS A 128 0.20 7.60 12.40
N SER A 129 1.41 7.13 12.72
CA SER A 129 1.65 5.93 13.55
C SER A 129 0.90 5.98 14.89
N HIS A 130 0.92 7.13 15.58
CA HIS A 130 0.23 7.31 16.87
C HIS A 130 -1.30 7.13 16.74
N ILE A 131 -1.93 7.62 15.66
CA ILE A 131 -3.36 7.44 15.42
C ILE A 131 -3.67 5.96 15.16
N ILE A 132 -2.84 5.29 14.35
CA ILE A 132 -3.00 3.86 14.05
C ILE A 132 -2.84 3.03 15.32
N ALA A 133 -1.85 3.35 16.17
CA ALA A 133 -1.62 2.68 17.45
C ALA A 133 -2.82 2.88 18.40
N ARG A 134 -3.31 4.12 18.55
CA ARG A 134 -4.52 4.43 19.34
C ARG A 134 -5.73 3.63 18.85
N LYS A 135 -5.97 3.59 17.54
CA LYS A 135 -7.06 2.79 16.96
C LYS A 135 -6.92 1.30 17.22
N ARG A 136 -5.70 0.76 17.16
CA ARG A 136 -5.43 -0.66 17.46
C ARG A 136 -5.66 -0.99 18.92
N HIS A 137 -5.17 -0.13 19.82
CA HIS A 137 -5.32 -0.29 21.27
C HIS A 137 -6.79 -0.20 21.68
N ASN A 138 -7.52 0.77 21.12
CA ASN A 138 -8.94 0.98 21.42
C ASN A 138 -9.87 0.05 20.65
N LYS A 139 -9.34 -0.84 19.78
CA LYS A 139 -10.16 -1.75 19.00
C LYS A 139 -10.89 -2.70 19.97
N PRO A 140 -12.22 -2.86 19.86
CA PRO A 140 -12.94 -3.80 20.73
C PRO A 140 -12.44 -5.22 20.47
N LYS A 141 -12.30 -5.98 21.56
CA LYS A 141 -11.87 -7.39 21.51
C LYS A 141 -12.88 -8.23 20.74
N SER A 142 -12.43 -9.19 19.93
CA SER A 142 -13.32 -10.16 19.28
C SER A 142 -13.99 -11.07 20.30
N THR A 143 -15.11 -11.73 19.94
CA THR A 143 -15.80 -12.70 20.82
C THR A 143 -14.85 -13.79 21.35
N THR A 144 -13.96 -14.28 20.49
CA THR A 144 -12.91 -15.25 20.85
C THR A 144 -11.89 -14.68 21.83
N GLN A 145 -11.45 -13.43 21.63
CA GLN A 145 -10.53 -12.74 22.54
C GLN A 145 -11.19 -12.41 23.89
N GLN A 146 -12.47 -12.03 23.88
CA GLN A 146 -13.26 -11.78 25.07
C GLN A 146 -13.35 -13.07 25.91
N LEU A 147 -13.70 -14.21 25.31
CA LEU A 147 -13.77 -15.52 25.97
C LEU A 147 -12.42 -15.95 26.57
N ALA A 148 -11.33 -15.76 25.82
CA ALA A 148 -9.98 -16.06 26.31
C ALA A 148 -9.58 -15.13 27.48
N SER A 149 -9.98 -13.86 27.44
CA SER A 149 -9.74 -12.89 28.51
C SER A 149 -10.54 -13.24 29.76
N THR A 150 -11.84 -13.53 29.64
CA THR A 150 -12.72 -13.83 30.77
C THR A 150 -12.35 -15.14 31.46
N SER A 151 -12.05 -16.19 30.68
CA SER A 151 -11.56 -17.47 31.24
C SER A 151 -10.23 -17.36 31.97
N LYS A 152 -9.31 -16.51 31.49
CA LYS A 152 -8.05 -16.20 32.20
C LYS A 152 -8.32 -15.45 33.52
N VAL A 153 -9.23 -14.49 33.52
CA VAL A 153 -9.61 -13.75 34.74
C VAL A 153 -10.22 -14.70 35.76
N LEU A 154 -11.16 -15.56 35.34
CA LEU A 154 -11.77 -16.58 36.21
C LEU A 154 -10.73 -17.53 36.81
N LYS A 155 -9.79 -18.03 36.00
CA LYS A 155 -8.70 -18.88 36.48
C LYS A 155 -7.79 -18.15 37.49
N GLY A 156 -7.48 -16.89 37.23
CA GLY A 156 -6.69 -16.05 38.14
C GLY A 156 -7.41 -15.78 39.45
N LEU A 157 -8.73 -15.56 39.40
CA LEU A 157 -9.58 -15.36 40.56
C LEU A 157 -9.60 -16.61 41.45
N LYS A 158 -9.84 -17.80 40.89
CA LYS A 158 -9.80 -19.08 41.63
C LYS A 158 -8.46 -19.32 42.33
N LYS A 159 -7.34 -18.99 41.68
CA LYS A 159 -6.00 -19.06 42.29
C LYS A 159 -5.82 -18.10 43.46
N LYS A 160 -6.33 -16.87 43.35
CA LYS A 160 -6.26 -15.89 44.44
C LYS A 160 -7.13 -16.32 45.62
N MET A 161 -8.31 -16.88 45.35
CA MET A 161 -9.19 -17.42 46.39
C MET A 161 -8.50 -18.52 47.20
N ALA A 162 -7.91 -19.52 46.52
CA ALA A 162 -7.13 -20.57 47.20
C ALA A 162 -6.00 -19.98 48.08
N LYS A 163 -5.29 -18.95 47.60
CA LYS A 163 -4.24 -18.28 48.37
C LYS A 163 -4.79 -17.51 49.58
N PHE A 164 -5.96 -16.90 49.48
CA PHE A 164 -6.59 -16.21 50.61
C PHE A 164 -7.07 -17.20 51.68
N GLU A 165 -7.59 -18.36 51.25
CA GLU A 165 -7.95 -19.46 52.14
C GLU A 165 -6.73 -19.99 52.92
N GLU A 166 -5.59 -20.19 52.23
CA GLU A 166 -4.32 -20.56 52.86
C GLU A 166 -3.83 -19.54 53.91
N LEU A 167 -4.10 -18.25 53.68
CA LEU A 167 -3.74 -17.16 54.58
C LEU A 167 -4.77 -16.94 55.70
N GLY A 168 -5.85 -17.71 55.74
CA GLY A 168 -6.94 -17.55 56.71
C GLY A 168 -7.79 -16.30 56.51
N ILE A 169 -7.71 -15.67 55.33
CA ILE A 169 -8.44 -14.45 54.99
C ILE A 169 -9.77 -14.85 54.32
N GLN A 170 -10.90 -14.56 54.96
CA GLN A 170 -12.20 -14.74 54.34
C GLN A 170 -12.46 -13.65 53.29
N TYR A 171 -12.37 -14.02 52.00
CA TYR A 171 -12.75 -13.17 50.88
C TYR A 171 -13.69 -13.93 49.95
N ASN A 172 -14.93 -13.46 49.80
CA ASN A 172 -16.00 -14.16 49.10
C ASN A 172 -16.51 -13.40 47.86
N PRO A 173 -15.84 -13.51 46.70
CA PRO A 173 -16.25 -12.86 45.44
C PRO A 173 -17.23 -13.71 44.61
N LYS A 174 -18.19 -14.41 45.23
CA LYS A 174 -19.15 -15.30 44.53
C LYS A 174 -19.91 -14.60 43.40
N GLU A 175 -20.32 -13.35 43.61
CA GLU A 175 -21.04 -12.57 42.59
C GLU A 175 -20.19 -12.36 41.33
N LEU A 176 -18.89 -12.10 41.52
CA LEU A 176 -17.94 -11.87 40.44
C LEU A 176 -17.64 -13.18 39.69
N GLU A 177 -17.51 -14.31 40.40
CA GLU A 177 -17.34 -15.63 39.79
C GLU A 177 -18.55 -15.98 38.91
N ASN A 178 -19.75 -15.88 39.46
CA ASN A 178 -21.01 -16.14 38.75
C ASN A 178 -21.17 -15.23 37.52
N SER A 179 -20.81 -13.96 37.64
CA SER A 179 -20.84 -13.02 36.52
C SER A 179 -19.87 -13.40 35.41
N LEU A 180 -18.65 -13.83 35.75
CA LEU A 180 -17.64 -14.25 34.77
C LEU A 180 -18.04 -15.55 34.07
N GLU A 181 -18.63 -16.50 34.79
CA GLU A 181 -19.11 -17.76 34.24
C GLU A 181 -20.29 -17.57 33.27
N LYS A 182 -21.26 -16.72 33.65
CA LYS A 182 -22.35 -16.29 32.74
C LYS A 182 -21.81 -15.64 31.47
N GLN A 183 -20.85 -14.72 31.60
CA GLN A 183 -20.23 -14.05 30.47
C GLN A 183 -19.49 -15.03 29.53
N ILE A 184 -18.81 -16.04 30.08
CA ILE A 184 -18.18 -17.11 29.29
C ILE A 184 -19.22 -17.91 28.51
N GLN A 185 -20.35 -18.25 29.12
CA GLN A 185 -21.43 -19.02 28.50
C GLN A 185 -22.07 -18.24 27.34
N GLU A 186 -22.36 -16.96 27.52
CA GLU A 186 -22.87 -16.08 26.46
C GLU A 186 -21.89 -15.95 25.29
N LEU A 187 -20.60 -15.77 25.57
CA LEU A 187 -19.57 -15.64 24.54
C LEU A 187 -19.36 -16.95 23.76
N LYS A 188 -19.49 -18.10 24.42
CA LYS A 188 -19.49 -19.42 23.77
C LYS A 188 -20.68 -19.56 22.81
N GLY A 189 -21.88 -19.16 23.24
CA GLY A 189 -23.09 -19.19 22.41
C GLY A 189 -23.03 -18.23 21.20
N LYS A 190 -22.43 -17.05 21.36
CA LYS A 190 -22.21 -16.12 20.23
C LYS A 190 -21.21 -16.67 19.21
N LYS A 191 -20.19 -17.42 19.66
CA LYS A 191 -19.18 -18.05 18.79
C LYS A 191 -19.74 -19.20 17.96
N SER A 192 -20.64 -20.02 18.51
CA SER A 192 -21.26 -21.13 17.76
C SER A 192 -22.18 -20.61 16.66
N LYS A 193 -23.03 -19.61 16.95
CA LYS A 193 -23.92 -18.97 15.97
C LYS A 193 -23.20 -18.32 14.79
N SER A 194 -22.01 -17.74 15.03
CA SER A 194 -21.21 -17.15 13.96
C SER A 194 -20.54 -18.18 13.03
N LYS A 195 -20.39 -19.44 13.46
CA LYS A 195 -19.81 -20.51 12.63
C LYS A 195 -20.85 -21.09 11.68
N THR A 196 -22.05 -21.38 12.18
CA THR A 196 -23.17 -21.91 11.36
C THR A 196 -23.62 -20.95 10.26
N ALA A 197 -23.44 -19.64 10.41
CA ALA A 197 -23.79 -18.65 9.40
C ALA A 197 -22.78 -18.52 8.24
N ILE A 198 -21.56 -19.08 8.37
CA ILE A 198 -20.52 -19.01 7.33
C ILE A 198 -20.59 -20.26 6.42
N ASP A 199 -21.10 -21.39 6.93
CA ASP A 199 -21.19 -22.65 6.20
C ASP A 199 -22.43 -22.76 5.28
N THR A 200 -23.35 -21.78 5.35
CA THR A 200 -24.61 -21.74 4.57
C THR A 200 -24.63 -20.68 3.46
N SER A 201 -23.47 -20.15 3.05
CA SER A 201 -23.34 -19.08 2.05
C SER A 201 -22.24 -19.36 1.04
#